data_AF-A0A1X7SRX1-F1
#
_entry.id   AF-A0A1X7SRX1-F1
#
_cell.length_a   1.000
_cell.length_b   1.000
_cell.length_c   1.000
_cell.angle_alpha   90.00
_cell.angle_beta   90.00
_cell.angle_gamma   90.00
#
_symmetry.space_group_name_H-M   'P 1'
#
loop_
_entity.id
_entity.type
_entity.pdbx_description
1 polymer ?
#
loop_
_entity_poly.entity_id
_entity_poly.type
_entity_poly.pdbx_seq_one_letter_code
_entity_poly.pdbx_strand_id
1 'polypeptide(L)'
;MISFFRSLTSSEYPSIFIQPSTSNTPTSSHYSSTSILTISFPSVYVLPPSPPFLYCTADEQWPETVAGYTANGTCYRGTVNATRYCNETGEWNETICHTSESFGAIMSLISSPQEALTSLSQQINSIPMIQAVVLLDTIVMSNSNYTDVEEFTITLLSAVEEIVNETSTISDENVRQSVGSQILLTLDSFALSLDQNFTFKSDNIVLNAQRILSLTGDRLTGITFKGNEIVLPSEIFIEKNIPFTIASFVYLNMSSLLVPSNERELISPVVSTALNCSTDSNCITTNLTQLVNISFSLSNQKILKTNALSCAFWNFTKYVQ
;
A
#
# COMPACT_ATOMS: atom_id res chain seq x y z
N MET A 1 9.04 2.05 9.73
CA MET A 1 9.75 0.81 9.38
C MET A 1 11.14 1.15 8.86
N ILE A 2 12.24 0.77 9.50
CA ILE A 2 13.61 1.18 9.08
C ILE A 2 14.41 -0.04 8.55
N SER A 3 15.29 0.17 7.58
CA SER A 3 16.03 -0.84 6.82
C SER A 3 17.33 -0.24 6.28
N PHE A 4 18.39 -1.04 6.07
CA PHE A 4 19.69 -0.55 5.58
C PHE A 4 19.88 -0.72 4.08
N PHE A 5 20.37 0.33 3.41
CA PHE A 5 20.69 0.30 1.99
C PHE A 5 22.18 0.56 1.70
N ARG A 6 22.75 -0.13 0.69
CA ARG A 6 24.14 0.04 0.22
C ARG A 6 24.21 0.67 -1.18
N SER A 7 25.09 1.65 -1.38
CA SER A 7 25.29 2.33 -2.69
C SER A 7 26.21 1.55 -3.65
N LEU A 8 25.84 1.53 -4.94
CA LEU A 8 26.75 1.38 -6.08
C LEU A 8 26.95 2.78 -6.73
N THR A 9 28.06 3.02 -7.43
CA THR A 9 28.59 4.37 -7.72
C THR A 9 28.35 4.88 -9.15
N SER A 10 28.02 6.20 -9.24
CA SER A 10 28.13 7.21 -10.33
C SER A 10 27.30 7.00 -11.62
N SER A 11 26.64 7.98 -12.25
CA SER A 11 26.79 9.46 -12.26
C SER A 11 25.51 10.20 -12.73
N GLU A 12 25.36 11.45 -12.26
CA GLU A 12 24.76 12.67 -12.87
C GLU A 12 23.29 12.71 -13.42
N TYR A 13 22.54 13.68 -12.85
CA TYR A 13 21.18 14.24 -13.09
C TYR A 13 20.83 14.72 -14.53
N PRO A 14 19.61 15.25 -14.85
CA PRO A 14 18.32 15.30 -14.11
C PRO A 14 17.08 14.84 -14.93
N SER A 15 16.00 14.58 -14.19
CA SER A 15 14.62 14.38 -14.66
C SER A 15 14.01 15.65 -15.28
N ILE A 16 13.33 15.52 -16.42
CA ILE A 16 12.36 16.51 -16.92
C ILE A 16 11.06 15.79 -17.26
N PHE A 17 10.00 16.15 -16.54
CA PHE A 17 8.60 15.89 -16.90
C PHE A 17 8.27 16.68 -18.18
N ILE A 18 7.67 16.02 -19.18
CA ILE A 18 6.99 16.70 -20.29
C ILE A 18 5.55 16.18 -20.36
N GLN A 19 4.63 17.03 -19.93
CA GLN A 19 3.20 17.01 -20.29
C GLN A 19 3.08 17.45 -21.76
N PRO A 20 2.31 16.76 -22.62
CA PRO A 20 1.89 17.33 -23.89
C PRO A 20 0.61 18.15 -23.68
N SER A 21 0.73 19.47 -23.67
CA SER A 21 -0.39 20.39 -23.92
C SER A 21 -0.40 20.73 -25.42
N THR A 22 -1.40 20.23 -26.14
CA THR A 22 -1.65 20.58 -27.54
C THR A 22 -2.46 21.88 -27.60
N SER A 23 -1.77 23.02 -27.72
CA SER A 23 -2.40 24.29 -28.12
C SER A 23 -2.25 24.48 -29.63
N ASN A 24 -3.31 24.26 -30.38
CA ASN A 24 -3.36 24.61 -31.81
C ASN A 24 -3.67 26.11 -31.94
N THR A 25 -2.65 26.90 -32.32
CA THR A 25 -2.84 28.23 -32.89
C THR A 25 -2.79 28.13 -34.42
N PRO A 26 -3.77 28.68 -35.15
CA PRO A 26 -3.71 28.72 -36.61
C PRO A 26 -2.93 29.94 -37.10
N THR A 27 -2.12 29.66 -38.10
CA THR A 27 -1.28 30.56 -38.88
C THR A 27 -2.08 31.65 -39.59
N SER A 28 -1.60 32.89 -39.46
CA SER A 28 -1.99 34.04 -40.27
C SER A 28 -1.43 33.91 -41.69
N SER A 29 -2.29 34.06 -42.70
CA SER A 29 -1.87 34.43 -44.04
C SER A 29 -2.80 35.53 -44.57
N HIS A 30 -2.24 36.72 -44.70
CA HIS A 30 -2.80 37.85 -45.43
C HIS A 30 -3.05 37.50 -46.90
N TYR A 31 -4.25 37.77 -47.39
CA TYR A 31 -4.48 38.29 -48.75
C TYR A 31 -5.67 39.24 -48.72
N SER A 32 -5.41 40.51 -49.02
CA SER A 32 -6.42 41.52 -49.33
C SER A 32 -6.92 41.32 -50.75
N SER A 33 -8.24 41.31 -50.94
CA SER A 33 -8.89 41.79 -52.17
C SER A 33 -10.33 42.16 -51.86
N THR A 34 -10.62 43.45 -51.94
CA THR A 34 -11.94 44.04 -51.87
C THR A 34 -12.74 43.68 -53.11
N SER A 35 -13.89 43.04 -52.93
CA SER A 35 -14.95 42.99 -53.95
C SER A 35 -16.30 42.98 -53.22
N ILE A 36 -17.01 44.09 -53.38
CA ILE A 36 -18.37 44.29 -52.88
C ILE A 36 -19.27 43.49 -53.82
N LEU A 37 -19.77 42.36 -53.35
CA LEU A 37 -20.86 41.62 -53.99
C LEU A 37 -22.01 41.55 -52.99
N THR A 38 -23.16 42.07 -53.41
CA THR A 38 -24.44 41.99 -52.72
C THR A 38 -24.87 40.52 -52.62
N ILE A 39 -24.81 39.95 -51.42
CA ILE A 39 -25.27 38.59 -51.14
C ILE A 39 -26.61 38.70 -50.39
N SER A 40 -27.66 38.20 -51.04
CA SER A 40 -28.95 37.91 -50.41
C SER A 40 -28.76 36.96 -49.24
N PHE A 41 -29.24 37.32 -48.05
CA PHE A 41 -29.18 36.44 -46.87
C PHE A 41 -29.88 35.10 -47.16
N PRO A 42 -29.16 33.97 -47.20
CA PRO A 42 -29.82 32.70 -46.99
C PRO A 42 -30.20 32.64 -45.51
N SER A 43 -31.44 32.24 -45.23
CA SER A 43 -31.93 31.99 -43.88
C SER A 43 -30.87 31.22 -43.08
N VAL A 44 -30.35 31.84 -42.02
CA VAL A 44 -29.49 31.17 -41.06
C VAL A 44 -30.34 30.09 -40.41
N TYR A 45 -30.19 28.85 -40.87
CA TYR A 45 -30.57 27.69 -40.08
C TYR A 45 -29.61 27.70 -38.89
N VAL A 46 -30.07 28.26 -37.78
CA VAL A 46 -29.46 28.01 -36.48
C VAL A 46 -29.61 26.50 -36.28
N LEU A 47 -28.52 25.76 -36.48
CA LEU A 47 -28.44 24.38 -36.02
C LEU A 47 -28.83 24.40 -34.54
N PRO A 48 -29.78 23.56 -34.10
CA PRO A 48 -30.10 23.47 -32.68
C PRO A 48 -28.81 23.24 -31.91
N PRO A 49 -28.62 23.88 -30.74
CA PRO A 49 -27.46 23.59 -29.91
C PRO A 49 -27.40 22.08 -29.72
N SER A 50 -26.24 21.49 -30.05
CA SER A 50 -25.99 20.07 -29.79
C SER A 50 -26.45 19.76 -28.37
N PRO A 51 -27.22 18.67 -28.14
CA PRO A 51 -27.72 18.35 -26.82
C PRO A 51 -26.52 18.36 -25.85
N PRO A 52 -26.67 18.93 -24.64
CA PRO A 52 -25.58 18.89 -23.66
C PRO A 52 -25.17 17.44 -23.48
N PHE A 53 -23.91 17.13 -23.77
CA PHE A 53 -23.38 15.81 -23.46
C PHE A 53 -23.55 15.61 -21.95
N LEU A 54 -24.25 14.55 -21.57
CA LEU A 54 -24.35 14.15 -20.18
C LEU A 54 -23.02 13.48 -19.80
N TYR A 55 -22.53 13.80 -18.62
CA TYR A 55 -21.30 13.26 -18.07
C TYR A 55 -21.57 12.73 -16.68
N CYS A 56 -20.88 11.64 -16.34
CA CYS A 56 -20.73 11.26 -14.95
C CYS A 56 -19.62 12.10 -14.32
N THR A 57 -19.93 12.70 -13.18
CA THR A 57 -19.00 13.58 -12.47
C THR A 57 -17.78 12.79 -11.99
N ALA A 58 -16.60 13.41 -12.11
CA ALA A 58 -15.38 12.86 -11.54
C ALA A 58 -15.49 12.74 -10.01
N ASP A 59 -14.85 11.72 -9.46
CA ASP A 59 -14.58 11.56 -8.02
C ASP A 59 -13.10 11.17 -7.80
N GLU A 60 -12.72 10.82 -6.57
CA GLU A 60 -11.33 10.47 -6.23
C GLU A 60 -10.80 9.25 -6.99
N GLN A 61 -11.69 8.36 -7.45
CA GLN A 61 -11.33 7.09 -8.09
C GLN A 61 -11.70 7.04 -9.58
N TRP A 62 -12.71 7.80 -10.00
CA TRP A 62 -13.28 7.75 -11.34
C TRP A 62 -13.13 9.10 -12.05
N PRO A 63 -12.50 9.16 -13.24
CA PRO A 63 -12.42 10.38 -14.01
C PRO A 63 -13.78 10.78 -14.58
N GLU A 64 -13.97 12.06 -14.87
CA GLU A 64 -15.16 12.53 -15.59
C GLU A 64 -15.30 11.77 -16.91
N THR A 65 -16.48 11.18 -17.12
CA THR A 65 -16.69 10.24 -18.23
C THR A 65 -18.00 10.55 -18.93
N VAL A 66 -17.97 10.55 -20.26
CA VAL A 66 -19.14 10.80 -21.11
C VAL A 66 -20.18 9.70 -20.89
N ALA A 67 -21.47 10.06 -20.83
CA ALA A 67 -22.58 9.12 -20.83
C ALA A 67 -22.48 8.14 -21.99
N GLY A 68 -22.63 6.84 -21.71
CA GLY A 68 -22.44 5.75 -22.66
C GLY A 68 -21.03 5.16 -22.73
N TYR A 69 -20.08 5.66 -21.93
CA TYR A 69 -18.70 5.17 -21.91
C TYR A 69 -18.32 4.51 -20.59
N THR A 70 -17.34 3.61 -20.64
CA THR A 70 -16.76 2.94 -19.48
C THR A 70 -15.46 3.62 -19.09
N ALA A 71 -15.31 3.94 -17.80
CA ALA A 71 -14.05 4.36 -17.21
C ALA A 71 -13.29 3.17 -16.61
N ASN A 72 -11.97 3.28 -16.61
CA ASN A 72 -11.08 2.37 -15.90
C ASN A 72 -10.67 3.02 -14.57
N GLY A 73 -10.57 2.19 -13.53
CA GLY A 73 -10.18 2.58 -12.19
C GLY A 73 -9.65 1.38 -11.43
N THR A 74 -9.76 1.43 -10.10
CA THR A 74 -9.29 0.35 -9.22
C THR A 74 -10.36 -0.03 -8.18
N CYS A 75 -10.15 -1.13 -7.47
CA CYS A 75 -10.88 -1.57 -6.29
C CYS A 75 -9.88 -1.90 -5.19
N TYR A 76 -10.35 -2.00 -3.95
CA TYR A 76 -9.54 -2.41 -2.80
C TYR A 76 -8.27 -1.55 -2.64
N ARG A 77 -8.45 -0.21 -2.58
CA ARG A 77 -7.40 0.80 -2.37
C ARG A 77 -6.27 0.76 -3.42
N GLY A 78 -6.64 0.73 -4.70
CA GLY A 78 -5.66 0.73 -5.80
C GLY A 78 -5.28 -0.62 -6.35
N THR A 79 -5.54 -1.67 -5.58
CA THR A 79 -4.83 -2.93 -5.75
C THR A 79 -5.37 -3.74 -6.93
N VAL A 80 -6.69 -3.74 -7.17
CA VAL A 80 -7.31 -4.55 -8.22
C VAL A 80 -7.88 -3.65 -9.31
N ASN A 81 -7.67 -3.96 -10.58
CA ASN A 81 -8.26 -3.20 -11.69
C ASN A 81 -9.79 -3.26 -11.65
N ALA A 82 -10.43 -2.15 -12.01
CA ALA A 82 -11.89 -2.05 -12.03
C ALA A 82 -12.39 -1.24 -13.23
N THR A 83 -13.65 -1.47 -13.58
CA THR A 83 -14.36 -0.68 -14.58
C THR A 83 -15.68 -0.18 -14.02
N ARG A 84 -16.11 0.98 -14.49
CA ARG A 84 -17.40 1.56 -14.14
C ARG A 84 -18.03 2.21 -15.35
N TYR A 85 -19.28 1.87 -15.63
CA TYR A 85 -20.00 2.38 -16.79
C TYR A 85 -20.76 3.65 -16.42
N CYS A 86 -20.57 4.71 -17.22
CA CYS A 86 -21.38 5.91 -17.14
C CYS A 86 -22.63 5.72 -17.99
N ASN A 87 -23.81 5.68 -17.37
CA ASN A 87 -25.04 5.40 -18.09
C ASN A 87 -25.51 6.60 -18.94
N GLU A 88 -26.52 6.37 -19.79
CA GLU A 88 -27.03 7.39 -20.72
C GLU A 88 -27.66 8.61 -20.01
N THR A 89 -28.01 8.49 -18.72
CA THR A 89 -28.55 9.59 -17.91
C THR A 89 -27.46 10.42 -17.22
N GLY A 90 -26.18 10.09 -17.40
CA GLY A 90 -25.07 10.76 -16.73
C GLY A 90 -24.85 10.33 -15.28
N GLU A 91 -25.35 9.14 -14.92
CA GLU A 91 -25.14 8.55 -13.60
C GLU A 91 -24.20 7.35 -13.69
N TRP A 92 -23.38 7.17 -12.66
CA TRP A 92 -22.49 6.03 -12.57
C TRP A 92 -23.24 4.75 -12.20
N ASN A 93 -23.01 3.68 -12.96
CA ASN A 93 -23.45 2.33 -12.57
C ASN A 93 -22.56 1.75 -11.45
N GLU A 94 -22.89 0.51 -11.05
CA GLU A 94 -22.06 -0.29 -10.14
C GLU A 94 -20.65 -0.50 -10.68
N THR A 95 -19.68 -0.47 -9.78
CA THR A 95 -18.27 -0.76 -10.07
C THR A 95 -18.06 -2.26 -10.25
N ILE A 96 -17.38 -2.64 -11.32
CA ILE A 96 -16.99 -4.02 -11.61
C ILE A 96 -15.51 -4.18 -11.29
N CYS A 97 -15.19 -4.87 -10.20
CA CYS A 97 -13.81 -5.24 -9.87
C CYS A 97 -13.39 -6.50 -10.65
N HIS A 98 -12.26 -6.45 -11.34
CA HIS A 98 -11.74 -7.57 -12.13
C HIS A 98 -11.02 -8.58 -11.23
N THR A 99 -11.81 -9.43 -10.55
CA THR A 99 -11.33 -10.47 -9.64
C THR A 99 -11.40 -11.86 -10.27
N SER A 100 -10.57 -12.78 -9.77
CA SER A 100 -10.62 -14.19 -10.16
C SER A 100 -11.82 -14.91 -9.52
N GLU A 101 -12.24 -16.04 -10.10
CA GLU A 101 -13.29 -16.88 -9.52
C GLU A 101 -12.93 -17.36 -8.11
N SER A 102 -11.69 -17.80 -7.90
CA SER A 102 -11.16 -18.18 -6.59
C SER A 102 -11.22 -17.02 -5.58
N PHE A 103 -10.97 -15.78 -6.01
CA PHE A 103 -11.15 -14.61 -5.14
C PHE A 103 -12.60 -14.46 -4.68
N GLY A 104 -13.56 -14.56 -5.60
CA GLY A 104 -14.98 -14.49 -5.27
C GLY A 104 -15.41 -15.60 -4.30
N ALA A 105 -14.93 -16.82 -4.54
CA ALA A 105 -15.21 -17.97 -3.69
C ALA A 105 -14.70 -17.78 -2.24
N ILE A 106 -13.45 -17.34 -2.07
CA ILE A 106 -12.88 -17.07 -0.73
C ILE A 106 -13.57 -15.88 -0.06
N MET A 107 -13.86 -14.82 -0.82
CA MET A 107 -14.56 -13.64 -0.30
C MET A 107 -15.95 -14.00 0.24
N SER A 108 -16.61 -15.03 -0.29
CA SER A 108 -17.89 -15.51 0.24
C SER A 108 -17.78 -16.15 1.63
N LEU A 109 -16.58 -16.59 2.04
CA LEU A 109 -16.30 -17.21 3.33
C LEU A 109 -15.89 -16.19 4.41
N ILE A 110 -15.87 -14.89 4.10
CA ILE A 110 -15.25 -13.86 4.93
C ILE A 110 -15.84 -13.72 6.34
N SER A 111 -17.10 -14.16 6.53
CA SER A 111 -17.76 -14.24 7.83
C SER A 111 -17.12 -15.27 8.77
N SER A 112 -16.35 -16.20 8.22
CA SER A 112 -15.58 -17.24 8.91
C SER A 112 -14.08 -17.05 8.62
N PRO A 113 -13.38 -16.11 9.28
CA PRO A 113 -12.00 -15.75 8.93
C PRO A 113 -11.03 -16.93 8.86
N GLN A 114 -11.12 -17.89 9.79
CA GLN A 114 -10.27 -19.09 9.80
C GLN A 114 -10.50 -19.97 8.56
N GLU A 115 -11.77 -20.15 8.16
CA GLU A 115 -12.13 -20.94 6.98
C GLU A 115 -11.68 -20.23 5.69
N ALA A 116 -11.91 -18.92 5.60
CA ALA A 116 -11.44 -18.10 4.49
C ALA A 116 -9.91 -18.11 4.37
N LEU A 117 -9.20 -18.01 5.49
CA LEU A 117 -7.73 -18.04 5.54
C LEU A 117 -7.17 -19.40 5.12
N THR A 118 -7.79 -20.48 5.59
CA THR A 118 -7.43 -21.85 5.18
C THR A 118 -7.64 -22.04 3.68
N SER A 119 -8.78 -21.56 3.16
CA SER A 119 -9.11 -21.62 1.74
C SER A 119 -8.15 -20.80 0.88
N LEU A 120 -7.75 -19.61 1.36
CA LEU A 120 -6.71 -18.80 0.73
C LEU A 120 -5.38 -19.56 0.69
N SER A 121 -4.90 -20.05 1.83
CA SER A 121 -3.62 -20.79 1.90
C SER A 121 -3.58 -21.99 0.93
N GLN A 122 -4.68 -22.72 0.77
CA GLN A 122 -4.73 -23.87 -0.15
C GLN A 122 -4.74 -23.47 -1.63
N GLN A 123 -5.12 -22.22 -1.95
CA GLN A 123 -5.36 -21.75 -3.32
C GLN A 123 -4.45 -20.58 -3.74
N ILE A 124 -3.42 -20.23 -2.96
CA ILE A 124 -2.51 -19.11 -3.24
C ILE A 124 -1.99 -19.17 -4.69
N ASN A 125 -1.59 -20.35 -5.16
CA ASN A 125 -1.02 -20.55 -6.50
C ASN A 125 -2.03 -20.39 -7.65
N SER A 126 -3.33 -20.33 -7.34
CA SER A 126 -4.42 -20.15 -8.33
C SER A 126 -4.95 -18.72 -8.37
N ILE A 127 -4.41 -17.81 -7.55
CA ILE A 127 -4.90 -16.44 -7.39
C ILE A 127 -3.76 -15.48 -7.74
N PRO A 128 -4.01 -14.39 -8.49
CA PRO A 128 -3.00 -13.34 -8.67
C PRO A 128 -2.53 -12.79 -7.32
N MET A 129 -1.22 -12.66 -7.07
CA MET A 129 -0.68 -12.28 -5.74
C MET A 129 -1.25 -10.98 -5.17
N ILE A 130 -1.52 -10.02 -6.05
CA ILE A 130 -2.22 -8.76 -5.73
C ILE A 130 -3.61 -9.03 -5.14
N GLN A 131 -4.37 -9.96 -5.70
CA GLN A 131 -5.67 -10.36 -5.18
C GLN A 131 -5.53 -11.19 -3.89
N ALA A 132 -4.50 -12.05 -3.80
CA ALA A 132 -4.25 -12.86 -2.60
C ALA A 132 -3.97 -11.99 -1.37
N VAL A 133 -3.14 -10.94 -1.50
CA VAL A 133 -2.85 -10.04 -0.39
C VAL A 133 -4.04 -9.16 0.01
N VAL A 134 -4.92 -8.83 -0.94
CA VAL A 134 -6.20 -8.16 -0.64
C VAL A 134 -7.15 -9.07 0.14
N LEU A 135 -7.25 -10.35 -0.22
CA LEU A 135 -8.02 -11.33 0.55
C LEU A 135 -7.46 -11.46 1.95
N LEU A 136 -6.13 -11.58 2.07
CA LEU A 136 -5.45 -11.66 3.35
C LEU A 136 -5.82 -10.48 4.26
N ASP A 137 -5.72 -9.25 3.74
CA ASP A 137 -6.11 -8.04 4.46
C ASP A 137 -7.57 -8.07 4.88
N THR A 138 -8.46 -8.42 3.93
CA THR A 138 -9.90 -8.46 4.20
C THR A 138 -10.23 -9.50 5.28
N ILE A 139 -9.58 -10.67 5.26
CA ILE A 139 -9.79 -11.76 6.22
C ILE A 139 -9.33 -11.36 7.62
N VAL A 140 -8.15 -10.74 7.71
CA VAL A 140 -7.63 -10.23 8.99
C VAL A 140 -8.54 -9.15 9.56
N MET A 141 -9.13 -8.32 8.70
CA MET A 141 -9.99 -7.20 9.13
C MET A 141 -11.46 -7.60 9.36
N SER A 142 -11.90 -8.79 8.96
CA SER A 142 -13.33 -9.15 9.00
C SER A 142 -13.84 -9.59 10.38
N ASN A 143 -12.97 -9.96 11.32
CA ASN A 143 -13.37 -10.22 12.70
C ASN A 143 -12.16 -10.18 13.65
N SER A 144 -12.22 -9.35 14.69
CA SER A 144 -11.15 -9.21 15.69
C SER A 144 -11.22 -10.22 16.83
N ASN A 145 -12.24 -11.09 16.87
CA ASN A 145 -12.47 -12.01 17.97
C ASN A 145 -12.07 -13.44 17.59
N TYR A 146 -10.76 -13.67 17.52
CA TYR A 146 -10.18 -14.97 17.22
C TYR A 146 -10.39 -15.93 18.39
N THR A 147 -11.14 -17.02 18.16
CA THR A 147 -11.39 -18.05 19.19
C THR A 147 -10.09 -18.75 19.61
N ASP A 148 -9.17 -18.93 18.66
CA ASP A 148 -7.81 -19.43 18.87
C ASP A 148 -6.82 -18.54 18.09
N VAL A 149 -6.19 -17.62 18.79
CA VAL A 149 -5.22 -16.67 18.22
C VAL A 149 -3.97 -17.40 17.71
N GLU A 150 -3.55 -18.47 18.38
CA GLU A 150 -2.33 -19.20 18.01
C GLU A 150 -2.55 -19.97 16.70
N GLU A 151 -3.64 -20.72 16.60
CA GLU A 151 -4.00 -21.45 15.38
C GLU A 151 -4.18 -20.49 14.19
N PHE A 152 -4.89 -19.38 14.39
CA PHE A 152 -5.06 -18.37 13.35
C PHE A 152 -3.72 -17.77 12.91
N THR A 153 -2.83 -17.46 13.87
CA THR A 153 -1.50 -16.90 13.56
C THR A 153 -0.63 -17.89 12.77
N ILE A 154 -0.69 -19.18 13.10
CA ILE A 154 0.04 -20.22 12.37
C ILE A 154 -0.36 -20.21 10.89
N THR A 155 -1.66 -20.27 10.62
CA THR A 155 -2.18 -20.27 9.24
C THR A 155 -1.87 -18.94 8.54
N LEU A 156 -2.01 -17.81 9.24
CA LEU A 156 -1.77 -16.47 8.70
C LEU A 156 -0.32 -16.30 8.25
N LEU A 157 0.64 -16.59 9.13
CA LEU A 157 2.05 -16.41 8.80
C LEU A 157 2.53 -17.44 7.76
N SER A 158 1.96 -18.65 7.76
CA SER A 158 2.24 -19.63 6.70
C SER A 158 1.78 -19.12 5.33
N ALA A 159 0.56 -18.57 5.25
CA ALA A 159 0.04 -17.97 4.02
C ALA A 159 0.88 -16.76 3.58
N VAL A 160 1.30 -15.89 4.51
CA VAL A 160 2.18 -14.77 4.20
C VAL A 160 3.51 -15.25 3.64
N GLU A 161 4.15 -16.25 4.25
CA GLU A 161 5.42 -16.78 3.78
C GLU A 161 5.31 -17.38 2.37
N GLU A 162 4.21 -18.07 2.07
CA GLU A 162 3.94 -18.57 0.72
C GLU A 162 3.74 -17.42 -0.28
N ILE A 163 2.94 -16.39 0.06
CA ILE A 163 2.76 -15.20 -0.78
C ILE A 163 4.10 -14.49 -1.04
N VAL A 164 4.95 -14.36 -0.02
CA VAL A 164 6.29 -13.76 -0.16
C VAL A 164 7.14 -14.57 -1.13
N ASN A 165 7.15 -15.90 -0.99
CA ASN A 165 7.93 -16.79 -1.86
C ASN A 165 7.46 -16.71 -3.32
N GLU A 166 6.16 -16.82 -3.56
CA GLU A 166 5.59 -16.73 -4.91
C GLU A 166 5.85 -15.36 -5.54
N THR A 167 5.62 -14.28 -4.77
CA THR A 167 5.83 -12.90 -5.22
C THR A 167 7.29 -12.61 -5.53
N SER A 168 8.24 -13.24 -4.83
CA SER A 168 9.67 -13.05 -5.07
C SER A 168 10.12 -13.44 -6.49
N THR A 169 9.35 -14.29 -7.17
CA THR A 169 9.62 -14.75 -8.54
C THR A 169 9.05 -13.82 -9.62
N ILE A 170 8.14 -12.92 -9.25
CA ILE A 170 7.49 -11.98 -10.18
C ILE A 170 8.52 -10.95 -10.64
N SER A 171 8.59 -10.67 -11.95
CA SER A 171 9.56 -9.71 -12.50
C SER A 171 9.20 -8.25 -12.26
N ASP A 172 7.91 -7.92 -12.21
CA ASP A 172 7.41 -6.55 -12.00
C ASP A 172 7.68 -6.07 -10.56
N GLU A 173 8.56 -5.07 -10.44
CA GLU A 173 8.94 -4.48 -9.16
C GLU A 173 7.76 -3.77 -8.47
N ASN A 174 6.87 -3.12 -9.21
CA ASN A 174 5.72 -2.42 -8.63
C ASN A 174 4.78 -3.43 -7.96
N VAL A 175 4.58 -4.59 -8.60
CA VAL A 175 3.79 -5.68 -8.03
C VAL A 175 4.45 -6.17 -6.74
N ARG A 176 5.76 -6.48 -6.78
CA ARG A 176 6.48 -6.94 -5.59
C ARG A 176 6.41 -5.94 -4.43
N GLN A 177 6.61 -4.66 -4.71
CA GLN A 177 6.56 -3.58 -3.72
C GLN A 177 5.15 -3.35 -3.17
N SER A 178 4.12 -3.45 -4.01
CA SER A 178 2.71 -3.33 -3.61
C SER A 178 2.31 -4.46 -2.66
N VAL A 179 2.58 -5.72 -3.05
CA VAL A 179 2.31 -6.89 -2.20
C VAL A 179 3.11 -6.79 -0.89
N GLY A 180 4.40 -6.47 -0.96
CA GLY A 180 5.24 -6.29 0.22
C GLY A 180 4.71 -5.21 1.17
N SER A 181 4.29 -4.07 0.63
CA SER A 181 3.69 -2.98 1.42
C SER A 181 2.40 -3.43 2.09
N GLN A 182 1.54 -4.15 1.37
CA GLN A 182 0.26 -4.58 1.91
C GLN A 182 0.44 -5.64 3.01
N ILE A 183 1.35 -6.60 2.85
CA ILE A 183 1.69 -7.58 3.90
C ILE A 183 2.05 -6.88 5.22
N LEU A 184 2.91 -5.87 5.13
CA LEU A 184 3.37 -5.13 6.29
C LEU A 184 2.20 -4.45 7.03
N LEU A 185 1.32 -3.77 6.28
CA LEU A 185 0.15 -3.09 6.84
C LEU A 185 -0.89 -4.05 7.42
N THR A 186 -1.14 -5.17 6.74
CA THR A 186 -2.07 -6.20 7.20
C THR A 186 -1.58 -6.84 8.50
N LEU A 187 -0.29 -7.18 8.59
CA LEU A 187 0.27 -7.76 9.81
C LEU A 187 0.32 -6.77 10.96
N ASP A 188 0.66 -5.50 10.70
CA ASP A 188 0.56 -4.44 11.71
C ASP A 188 -0.87 -4.34 12.27
N SER A 189 -1.87 -4.35 11.38
CA SER A 189 -3.29 -4.29 11.76
C SER A 189 -3.74 -5.51 12.56
N PHE A 190 -3.34 -6.72 12.13
CA PHE A 190 -3.59 -7.97 12.85
C PHE A 190 -3.05 -7.89 14.28
N ALA A 191 -1.77 -7.60 14.44
CA ALA A 191 -1.10 -7.61 15.74
C ALA A 191 -1.65 -6.54 16.69
N LEU A 192 -2.01 -5.37 16.17
CA LEU A 192 -2.67 -4.33 16.96
C LEU A 192 -4.08 -4.74 17.41
N SER A 193 -4.79 -5.55 16.61
CA SER A 193 -6.15 -6.03 16.93
C SER A 193 -6.19 -7.08 18.04
N LEU A 194 -5.08 -7.77 18.33
CA LEU A 194 -5.01 -8.81 19.36
C LEU A 194 -5.29 -8.28 20.77
N ASP A 195 -4.94 -7.02 21.03
CA ASP A 195 -5.16 -6.34 22.31
C ASP A 195 -4.67 -7.15 23.54
N GLN A 196 -3.61 -7.93 23.38
CA GLN A 196 -3.02 -8.77 24.43
C GLN A 196 -1.53 -8.98 24.20
N ASN A 197 -0.82 -9.44 25.23
CA ASN A 197 0.57 -9.87 25.08
C ASN A 197 0.61 -11.18 24.30
N PHE A 198 1.23 -11.16 23.14
CA PHE A 198 1.34 -12.33 22.28
C PHE A 198 2.65 -12.29 21.50
N THR A 199 3.40 -13.39 21.56
CA THR A 199 4.65 -13.54 20.80
C THR A 199 4.55 -14.82 20.01
N PHE A 200 4.82 -14.72 18.71
CA PHE A 200 4.82 -15.87 17.83
C PHE A 200 6.01 -15.81 16.88
N LYS A 201 6.51 -16.97 16.49
CA LYS A 201 7.65 -17.11 15.61
C LYS A 201 7.38 -18.18 14.57
N SER A 202 7.44 -17.78 13.31
CA SER A 202 7.56 -18.68 12.15
C SER A 202 9.03 -18.78 11.71
N ASP A 203 9.27 -19.32 10.52
CA ASP A 203 10.60 -19.47 9.95
C ASP A 203 11.20 -18.11 9.57
N ASN A 204 10.39 -17.22 8.98
CA ASN A 204 10.86 -15.94 8.43
C ASN A 204 10.29 -14.71 9.14
N ILE A 205 9.32 -14.87 10.04
CA ILE A 205 8.64 -13.75 10.71
C ILE A 205 8.63 -13.99 12.22
N VAL A 206 9.01 -12.97 12.98
CA VAL A 206 8.82 -12.93 14.43
C VAL A 206 7.86 -11.79 14.74
N LEU A 207 6.77 -12.11 15.42
CA LEU A 207 5.74 -11.19 15.88
C LEU A 207 5.84 -11.04 17.39
N ASN A 208 5.74 -9.80 17.86
CA ASN A 208 5.53 -9.48 19.27
C ASN A 208 4.48 -8.37 19.40
N ALA A 209 3.29 -8.73 19.89
CA ALA A 209 2.25 -7.81 20.31
C ALA A 209 2.33 -7.64 21.84
N GLN A 210 2.36 -6.39 22.32
CA GLN A 210 2.44 -6.07 23.73
C GLN A 210 1.33 -5.11 24.12
N ARG A 211 0.46 -5.53 25.04
CA ARG A 211 -0.54 -4.68 25.67
C ARG A 211 0.09 -3.95 26.86
N ILE A 212 0.18 -2.64 26.76
CA ILE A 212 0.77 -1.78 27.77
C ILE A 212 -0.33 -1.26 28.69
N LEU A 213 -0.21 -1.59 29.99
CA LEU A 213 -1.13 -1.16 31.05
C LEU A 213 -0.56 -0.03 31.91
N SER A 214 0.75 0.20 31.84
CA SER A 214 1.44 1.30 32.52
C SER A 214 2.80 1.51 31.85
N LEU A 215 3.27 2.76 31.81
CA LEU A 215 4.61 3.09 31.34
C LEU A 215 5.56 3.08 32.53
N THR A 216 6.60 2.27 32.47
CA THR A 216 7.66 2.24 33.48
C THR A 216 9.00 2.50 32.82
N GLY A 217 9.70 3.54 33.27
CA GLY A 217 10.98 3.96 32.71
C GLY A 217 10.87 4.81 31.43
N ASP A 218 12.03 5.14 30.89
CA ASP A 218 12.17 6.11 29.79
C ASP A 218 12.08 5.46 28.41
N ARG A 219 12.06 4.12 28.35
CA ARG A 219 12.13 3.35 27.10
C ARG A 219 11.31 2.08 27.19
N LEU A 220 10.78 1.67 26.05
CA LEU A 220 9.98 0.49 25.87
C LEU A 220 10.54 -0.35 24.72
N THR A 221 10.87 -1.60 25.01
CA THR A 221 11.38 -2.54 24.00
C THR A 221 10.21 -3.12 23.20
N GLY A 222 10.18 -2.86 21.90
CA GLY A 222 9.15 -3.40 21.01
C GLY A 222 9.40 -4.86 20.66
N ILE A 223 10.61 -5.19 20.20
CA ILE A 223 11.05 -6.57 19.93
C ILE A 223 12.57 -6.70 20.05
N THR A 224 13.05 -7.88 20.48
CA THR A 224 14.47 -8.27 20.45
C THR A 224 14.58 -9.70 19.92
N PHE A 225 15.23 -9.90 18.78
CA PHE A 225 15.40 -11.22 18.18
C PHE A 225 16.70 -11.34 17.38
N LYS A 226 17.57 -12.28 17.78
CA LYS A 226 18.86 -12.59 17.12
C LYS A 226 19.72 -11.36 16.82
N GLY A 227 19.76 -10.39 17.75
CA GLY A 227 20.52 -9.14 17.60
C GLY A 227 19.84 -8.07 16.74
N ASN A 228 18.60 -8.30 16.30
CA ASN A 228 17.73 -7.26 15.77
C ASN A 228 16.84 -6.74 16.89
N GLU A 229 16.72 -5.43 17.02
CA GLU A 229 16.00 -4.81 18.12
C GLU A 229 15.33 -3.51 17.69
N ILE A 230 14.18 -3.21 18.27
CA ILE A 230 13.57 -1.87 18.24
C ILE A 230 13.19 -1.44 19.66
N VAL A 231 13.66 -0.25 20.05
CA VAL A 231 13.40 0.34 21.37
C VAL A 231 12.87 1.75 21.19
N LEU A 232 11.65 1.96 21.67
CA LEU A 232 10.91 3.20 21.58
C LEU A 232 11.13 4.04 22.85
N PRO A 233 11.41 5.34 22.74
CA PRO A 233 11.37 6.24 23.88
C PRO A 233 9.94 6.36 24.41
N SER A 234 9.78 6.45 25.73
CA SER A 234 8.45 6.54 26.37
C SER A 234 7.72 7.84 26.01
N GLU A 235 8.46 8.88 25.61
CA GLU A 235 7.93 10.18 25.12
C GLU A 235 6.95 10.04 23.95
N ILE A 236 7.04 8.96 23.16
CA ILE A 236 6.08 8.70 22.08
C ILE A 236 4.66 8.50 22.63
N PHE A 237 4.54 7.98 23.85
CA PHE A 237 3.27 7.56 24.42
C PHE A 237 2.71 8.62 25.36
N ILE A 238 1.43 8.94 25.16
CA ILE A 238 0.68 9.81 26.06
C ILE A 238 0.00 8.92 27.10
N GLU A 239 0.36 9.06 28.38
CA GLU A 239 -0.15 8.21 29.47
C GLU A 239 -1.69 8.12 29.54
N LYS A 240 -2.39 9.18 29.10
CA LYS A 240 -3.86 9.22 29.06
C LYS A 240 -4.48 8.21 28.09
N ASN A 241 -3.71 7.64 27.17
CA ASN A 241 -4.17 6.69 26.16
C ASN A 241 -3.86 5.24 26.51
N ILE A 242 -3.53 4.97 27.78
CA ILE A 242 -3.39 3.62 28.31
C ILE A 242 -4.79 3.02 28.60
N PRO A 243 -5.06 1.75 28.25
CA PRO A 243 -4.12 0.79 27.67
C PRO A 243 -4.00 0.94 26.15
N PHE A 244 -2.80 0.65 25.63
CA PHE A 244 -2.55 0.59 24.19
C PHE A 244 -1.72 -0.66 23.83
N THR A 245 -1.75 -1.04 22.57
CA THR A 245 -0.99 -2.20 22.06
C THR A 245 0.12 -1.73 21.13
N ILE A 246 1.29 -2.34 21.29
CA ILE A 246 2.43 -2.20 20.38
C ILE A 246 2.56 -3.48 19.59
N ALA A 247 2.51 -3.39 18.27
CA ALA A 247 2.88 -4.46 17.37
C ALA A 247 4.33 -4.27 16.93
N SER A 248 5.15 -5.31 16.99
CA SER A 248 6.54 -5.26 16.54
C SER A 248 6.92 -6.54 15.81
N PHE A 249 7.72 -6.39 14.75
CA PHE A 249 8.10 -7.51 13.90
C PHE A 249 9.57 -7.51 13.54
N VAL A 250 10.09 -8.72 13.30
CA VAL A 250 11.31 -8.96 12.55
C VAL A 250 10.99 -9.84 11.35
N TYR A 251 11.20 -9.33 10.14
CA TYR A 251 11.05 -10.06 8.89
C TYR A 251 12.43 -10.41 8.32
N LEU A 252 12.71 -11.70 8.17
CA LEU A 252 14.00 -12.20 7.70
C LEU A 252 14.09 -12.26 6.17
N ASN A 253 12.95 -12.33 5.46
CA ASN A 253 12.89 -12.55 4.01
C ASN A 253 11.96 -11.53 3.30
N MET A 254 12.34 -10.24 3.31
CA MET A 254 11.56 -9.19 2.63
C MET A 254 12.36 -8.43 1.57
N SER A 255 13.64 -8.77 1.36
CA SER A 255 14.54 -8.06 0.44
C SER A 255 14.14 -8.16 -1.03
N SER A 256 13.47 -9.24 -1.43
CA SER A 256 12.93 -9.43 -2.78
C SER A 256 11.70 -8.57 -3.07
N LEU A 257 10.92 -8.23 -2.03
CA LEU A 257 9.68 -7.46 -2.15
C LEU A 257 9.92 -5.96 -1.93
N LEU A 258 10.73 -5.60 -0.93
CA LEU A 258 11.01 -4.22 -0.56
C LEU A 258 12.29 -3.73 -1.24
N VAL A 259 12.19 -3.55 -2.56
CA VAL A 259 13.32 -3.12 -3.38
C VAL A 259 13.60 -1.63 -3.14
N PRO A 260 14.83 -1.23 -2.80
CA PRO A 260 15.17 0.16 -2.60
C PRO A 260 15.21 0.90 -3.94
N SER A 261 14.72 2.15 -3.96
CA SER A 261 15.01 3.03 -5.09
C SER A 261 16.50 3.38 -5.12
N ASN A 262 17.07 3.53 -6.33
CA ASN A 262 18.46 3.97 -6.59
C ASN A 262 19.54 2.89 -6.49
N GLU A 263 19.30 1.70 -7.06
CA GLU A 263 20.31 0.62 -7.21
C GLU A 263 20.93 0.16 -5.89
N ARG A 264 20.24 0.41 -4.78
CA ARG A 264 20.69 -0.07 -3.48
C ARG A 264 20.07 -1.41 -3.18
N GLU A 265 20.75 -2.17 -2.33
CA GLU A 265 20.29 -3.48 -1.87
C GLU A 265 19.90 -3.41 -0.40
N LEU A 266 18.81 -4.10 -0.03
CA LEU A 266 18.44 -4.34 1.36
C LEU A 266 19.32 -5.47 1.92
N ILE A 267 20.22 -5.14 2.84
CA ILE A 267 21.21 -6.09 3.39
C ILE A 267 20.91 -6.56 4.82
N SER A 268 19.80 -6.10 5.39
CA SER A 268 19.37 -6.43 6.74
C SER A 268 17.97 -7.05 6.73
N PRO A 269 17.59 -7.80 7.78
CA PRO A 269 16.19 -8.01 8.10
C PRO A 269 15.42 -6.68 8.17
N VAL A 270 14.11 -6.73 7.97
CA VAL A 270 13.22 -5.60 8.19
C VAL A 270 12.73 -5.66 9.62
N VAL A 271 12.88 -4.57 10.37
CA VAL A 271 12.33 -4.43 11.72
C VAL A 271 11.25 -3.35 11.69
N SER A 272 10.08 -3.67 12.21
CA SER A 272 8.96 -2.73 12.30
C SER A 272 8.39 -2.67 13.70
N THR A 273 7.74 -1.54 13.96
CA THR A 273 6.83 -1.38 15.07
C THR A 273 5.69 -0.49 14.62
N ALA A 274 4.48 -0.85 15.04
CA ALA A 274 3.26 -0.14 14.76
C ALA A 274 2.50 0.08 16.07
N LEU A 275 1.76 1.19 16.10
CA LEU A 275 1.06 1.70 17.26
C LEU A 275 -0.32 2.15 16.80
N ASN A 276 -1.35 1.91 17.62
CA ASN A 276 -2.69 2.43 17.34
C ASN A 276 -2.79 3.92 17.72
N CYS A 277 -2.10 4.76 16.96
CA CYS A 277 -2.13 6.21 17.09
C CYS A 277 -3.18 6.76 16.11
N SER A 278 -4.46 6.51 16.38
CA SER A 278 -5.53 7.09 15.59
C SER A 278 -5.58 8.60 15.82
N THR A 279 -5.06 9.38 14.86
CA THR A 279 -4.95 10.85 14.84
C THR A 279 -3.91 11.45 15.79
N ASP A 280 -3.38 12.63 15.42
CA ASP A 280 -2.28 13.38 16.08
C ASP A 280 -2.47 13.67 17.58
N SER A 281 -3.58 13.24 18.19
CA SER A 281 -3.84 13.32 19.62
C SER A 281 -3.28 12.14 20.42
N ASN A 282 -2.91 11.03 19.78
CA ASN A 282 -2.70 9.77 20.51
C ASN A 282 -1.24 9.43 20.79
N CYS A 283 -0.32 9.88 19.94
CA CYS A 283 1.11 9.63 20.06
C CYS A 283 1.93 10.81 19.56
N ILE A 284 3.11 11.01 20.14
CA ILE A 284 4.07 12.01 19.70
C ILE A 284 5.06 11.33 18.75
N THR A 285 5.06 11.72 17.48
CA THR A 285 5.95 11.14 16.46
C THR A 285 6.92 12.16 15.85
N THR A 286 6.78 13.43 16.24
CA THR A 286 7.63 14.54 15.77
C THR A 286 8.33 15.21 16.95
N ASN A 287 9.50 15.82 16.70
CA ASN A 287 10.27 16.57 17.70
C ASN A 287 10.62 15.81 18.99
N LEU A 288 10.78 14.48 18.89
CA LEU A 288 11.20 13.65 20.03
C LEU A 288 12.56 14.08 20.56
N THR A 289 12.68 14.22 21.89
CA THR A 289 13.96 14.50 22.56
C THR A 289 14.87 13.28 22.56
N GLN A 290 14.28 12.09 22.60
CA GLN A 290 14.99 10.82 22.47
C GLN A 290 14.67 10.15 21.13
N LEU A 291 15.69 9.56 20.50
CA LEU A 291 15.51 8.83 19.25
C LEU A 291 15.05 7.39 19.47
N VAL A 292 14.26 6.89 18.52
CA VAL A 292 13.98 5.46 18.37
C VAL A 292 15.31 4.75 18.08
N ASN A 293 15.65 3.75 18.88
CA ASN A 293 16.86 2.97 18.68
C ASN A 293 16.51 1.68 17.93
N ILE A 294 17.21 1.41 16.85
CA ILE A 294 17.01 0.22 16.04
C ILE A 294 18.37 -0.40 15.77
N SER A 295 18.53 -1.66 16.16
CA SER A 295 19.74 -2.42 15.94
C SER A 295 19.45 -3.60 15.01
N PHE A 296 20.44 -3.98 14.22
CA PHE A 296 20.31 -5.04 13.22
C PHE A 296 21.52 -5.95 13.29
N SER A 297 21.26 -7.25 13.11
CA SER A 297 22.30 -8.25 12.94
C SER A 297 22.49 -8.52 11.45
N LEU A 298 23.65 -8.17 10.91
CA LEU A 298 23.95 -8.37 9.49
C LEU A 298 24.50 -9.78 9.27
N SER A 299 23.81 -10.57 8.45
CA SER A 299 24.12 -11.98 8.19
C SER A 299 25.43 -12.19 7.39
N ASN A 300 25.91 -11.17 6.67
CA ASN A 300 27.10 -11.26 5.82
C ASN A 300 28.24 -10.39 6.37
N GLN A 301 29.22 -11.03 7.00
CA GLN A 301 30.49 -10.44 7.46
C GLN A 301 31.44 -10.03 6.32
N LYS A 302 30.95 -9.75 5.10
CA LYS A 302 31.80 -9.08 4.10
C LYS A 302 32.10 -7.69 4.66
N ILE A 303 33.38 -7.41 4.91
CA ILE A 303 33.91 -6.16 5.46
C ILE A 303 33.24 -4.97 4.74
N LEU A 304 32.16 -4.46 5.33
CA LEU A 304 31.41 -3.33 4.81
C LEU A 304 32.18 -2.09 5.27
N LYS A 305 32.66 -1.29 4.31
CA LYS A 305 33.08 0.07 4.62
C LYS A 305 31.86 0.77 5.23
N THR A 306 31.92 1.10 6.52
CA THR A 306 30.83 1.70 7.30
C THR A 306 30.23 2.94 6.63
N ASN A 307 31.04 3.66 5.84
CA ASN A 307 30.64 4.84 5.08
C ASN A 307 29.62 4.58 3.95
N ALA A 308 29.29 3.31 3.65
CA ALA A 308 28.37 2.94 2.57
C ALA A 308 27.01 2.43 3.07
N LEU A 309 26.74 2.53 4.38
CA LEU A 309 25.48 2.10 5.00
C LEU A 309 24.57 3.31 5.23
N SER A 310 23.26 3.15 4.99
CA SER A 310 22.27 4.17 5.33
C SER A 310 21.06 3.53 5.97
N CYS A 311 20.64 4.03 7.13
CA CYS A 311 19.31 3.76 7.65
C CYS A 311 18.29 4.43 6.72
N ALA A 312 17.26 3.71 6.34
CA ALA A 312 16.17 4.20 5.50
C ALA A 312 14.86 3.65 6.04
N PHE A 313 13.73 4.25 5.70
CA PHE A 313 12.44 3.73 6.12
C PHE A 313 11.49 3.50 4.96
N TRP A 314 10.62 2.50 5.09
CA TRP A 314 9.60 2.23 4.09
C TRP A 314 8.50 3.28 4.19
N ASN A 315 8.24 3.97 3.09
CA ASN A 315 7.21 4.99 2.99
C ASN A 315 6.03 4.48 2.15
N PHE A 316 4.88 4.29 2.80
CA PHE A 316 3.68 3.72 2.20
C PHE A 316 2.93 4.67 1.25
N THR A 317 3.20 5.98 1.30
CA THR A 317 2.49 6.99 0.47
C THR A 317 2.68 6.84 -1.04
N LYS A 318 3.64 6.00 -1.48
CA LYS A 318 3.91 5.76 -2.90
C LYS A 318 3.17 4.53 -3.46
N TYR A 319 2.63 3.65 -2.61
CA TYR A 319 2.20 2.31 -3.01
C TYR A 319 0.78 1.92 -2.55
N VAL A 320 0.13 2.80 -1.79
CA VAL A 320 -1.31 2.74 -1.49
C VAL A 320 -1.96 3.92 -2.21
N GLN A 321 -2.63 3.66 -3.33
CA GLN A 321 -3.47 4.64 -4.05
C GLN A 321 -4.82 4.01 -4.35
#